data_AF-A0A142YCD7-F1
#
_entry.id   AF-A0A142YCD7-F1
#
_cell.length_a   1.000
_cell.length_b   1.000
_cell.length_c   1.000
_cell.angle_alpha   90.00
_cell.angle_beta   90.00
_cell.angle_gamma   90.00
#
_symmetry.space_group_name_H-M   'P 1'
#
loop_
_entity.id
_entity.type
_entity.pdbx_description
1 polymer ?
#
loop_
_entity_poly.entity_id
_entity_poly.type
_entity_poly.pdbx_seq_one_letter_code
_entity_poly.pdbx_strand_id
1 'polypeptide(L)'
;MKPPVVPILRRPSVAIVVAVALLEIGCAGDRDDVLRVATNRTRAECARLAREFAEWLRDRPEREAVDAGAIAWIELPEDEPIASSARRADLLLGGPISDYARLAAEGRLESLGDGAPRPYWVVASRGTVGLSDGSGSSTRLALADPRLDPATRAWALGRRADREPWSARYASLVGLYGEAEVPIGWRAGSARATVERGRAGRTVAVPEPAEASSFEAVEFVEGAAIPIGARRSRAARAFLKFLAETRGAEPGPKFESPLDARPEADAEDLAADLLGATLVDAQPELSAASAAVRKAGSPAWATDLLTQPPPWPPASVEKLLRREGEAGLTLVETLIGQVAPAPDLRLWLAQSWLKPRRPLDGEVLAEVAAGAGGRLAREPRFRSWLKAEWTQWARQRYRWVARLAASGVAPVFPPPPPPSSDS
;
A
#
# COMPACT_ATOMS: atom_id res chain seq x y z
N MET A 1 -30.89 68.77 8.19
CA MET A 1 -31.86 68.11 7.30
C MET A 1 -31.31 66.74 6.93
N LYS A 2 -31.88 65.67 7.50
CA LYS A 2 -31.51 64.27 7.29
C LYS A 2 -32.60 63.63 6.41
N PRO A 3 -32.27 62.86 5.36
CA PRO A 3 -33.28 62.17 4.56
C PRO A 3 -33.85 60.96 5.33
N PRO A 4 -35.12 60.57 5.05
CA PRO A 4 -35.82 59.51 5.77
C PRO A 4 -35.35 58.11 5.34
N VAL A 5 -35.26 57.23 6.33
CA VAL A 5 -35.00 55.80 6.19
C VAL A 5 -36.28 55.11 5.72
N VAL A 6 -36.24 54.49 4.53
CA VAL A 6 -37.30 53.63 4.00
C VAL A 6 -37.06 52.18 4.44
N PRO A 7 -38.04 51.47 5.03
CA PRO A 7 -37.89 50.06 5.37
C PRO A 7 -38.08 49.19 4.11
N ILE A 8 -37.04 48.43 3.76
CA ILE A 8 -37.09 47.42 2.70
C ILE A 8 -37.81 46.17 3.26
N LEU A 9 -39.05 45.97 2.82
CA LEU A 9 -39.82 44.74 3.00
C LEU A 9 -39.12 43.57 2.30
N ARG A 10 -38.61 42.62 3.07
CA ARG A 10 -38.12 41.32 2.59
C ARG A 10 -39.30 40.50 2.06
N ARG A 11 -39.28 40.17 0.77
CA ARG A 11 -40.10 39.11 0.18
C ARG A 11 -39.53 37.74 0.60
N PRO A 12 -40.33 36.77 1.05
CA PRO A 12 -39.87 35.40 1.20
C PRO A 12 -39.76 34.74 -0.18
N SER A 13 -38.53 34.41 -0.60
CA SER A 13 -38.30 33.54 -1.75
C SER A 13 -38.70 32.12 -1.38
N VAL A 14 -39.70 31.60 -2.09
CA VAL A 14 -40.18 30.22 -2.06
C VAL A 14 -39.03 29.30 -2.46
N ALA A 15 -38.50 28.53 -1.52
CA ALA A 15 -37.61 27.43 -1.79
C ALA A 15 -38.45 26.22 -2.24
N ILE A 16 -38.34 25.85 -3.51
CA ILE A 16 -38.88 24.61 -4.04
C ILE A 16 -37.97 23.48 -3.54
N VAL A 17 -38.39 22.81 -2.47
CA VAL A 17 -37.83 21.52 -2.05
C VAL A 17 -38.48 20.45 -2.92
N VAL A 18 -37.71 19.92 -3.87
CA VAL A 18 -38.09 18.70 -4.61
C VAL A 18 -37.83 17.52 -3.67
N ALA A 19 -38.83 17.19 -2.87
CA ALA A 19 -38.92 15.93 -2.17
C ALA A 19 -39.47 14.87 -3.14
N VAL A 20 -38.58 14.05 -3.72
CA VAL A 20 -38.98 12.80 -4.36
C VAL A 20 -38.83 11.69 -3.33
N ALA A 21 -39.91 11.49 -2.58
CA ALA A 21 -40.21 10.25 -1.88
C ALA A 21 -41.41 9.59 -2.58
N LEU A 22 -41.55 8.27 -2.38
CA LEU A 22 -42.53 7.30 -2.91
C LEU A 22 -41.99 6.55 -4.14
N LEU A 23 -41.68 5.24 -4.07
CA LEU A 23 -42.45 4.16 -3.44
C LEU A 23 -41.59 3.15 -2.67
N GLU A 24 -41.69 3.20 -1.33
CA GLU A 24 -41.69 2.00 -0.48
C GLU A 24 -43.14 1.75 -0.05
N ILE A 25 -43.84 0.81 -0.69
CA ILE A 25 -44.95 0.05 -0.08
C ILE A 25 -44.90 -1.35 -0.69
N GLY A 26 -44.38 -2.30 0.10
CA GLY A 26 -44.37 -3.71 -0.25
C GLY A 26 -43.57 -4.50 0.78
N CYS A 27 -44.29 -5.02 1.78
CA CYS A 27 -43.90 -6.04 2.76
C CYS A 27 -42.43 -6.10 3.19
N ALA A 28 -42.19 -5.80 4.47
CA ALA A 28 -41.03 -6.28 5.22
C ALA A 28 -41.10 -7.82 5.34
N GLY A 29 -40.91 -8.52 4.22
CA GLY A 29 -40.34 -9.85 4.19
C GLY A 29 -38.86 -9.72 4.49
N ASP A 30 -38.34 -10.69 5.23
CA ASP A 30 -36.96 -10.82 5.64
C ASP A 30 -35.98 -10.38 4.53
N ARG A 31 -35.29 -9.23 4.69
CA ARG A 31 -34.27 -8.72 3.73
C ARG A 31 -32.98 -9.56 3.78
N ASP A 32 -33.12 -10.86 4.01
CA ASP A 32 -32.00 -11.79 4.13
C ASP A 32 -31.56 -12.34 2.76
N ASP A 33 -32.34 -12.17 1.68
CA ASP A 33 -32.08 -12.69 0.32
C ASP A 33 -31.19 -11.80 -0.59
N VAL A 34 -30.47 -10.84 -0.03
CA VAL A 34 -29.60 -9.94 -0.82
C VAL A 34 -28.13 -10.33 -0.68
N LEU A 35 -27.41 -10.47 -1.80
CA LEU A 35 -25.96 -10.70 -1.80
C LEU A 35 -25.22 -9.41 -1.40
N ARG A 36 -24.49 -9.42 -0.28
CA ARG A 36 -23.72 -8.24 0.17
C ARG A 36 -22.30 -8.28 -0.36
N VAL A 37 -21.94 -7.34 -1.24
CA VAL A 37 -20.60 -7.25 -1.84
C VAL A 37 -19.89 -6.00 -1.33
N ALA A 38 -18.76 -6.17 -0.64
CA ALA A 38 -17.90 -5.07 -0.26
C ALA A 38 -16.87 -4.76 -1.35
N THR A 39 -16.71 -3.49 -1.68
CA THR A 39 -15.84 -3.06 -2.80
C THR A 39 -15.39 -1.61 -2.65
N ASN A 40 -14.21 -1.31 -3.20
CA ASN A 40 -13.66 0.04 -3.41
C ASN A 40 -13.94 0.59 -4.82
N ARG A 41 -14.78 -0.09 -5.61
CA ARG A 41 -15.12 0.32 -6.98
C ARG A 41 -16.11 1.47 -7.01
N THR A 42 -16.14 2.16 -8.15
CA THR A 42 -17.05 3.30 -8.35
C THR A 42 -18.50 2.83 -8.48
N ARG A 43 -19.45 3.70 -8.09
CA ARG A 43 -20.90 3.43 -8.24
C ARG A 43 -21.31 3.03 -9.65
N ALA A 44 -20.72 3.65 -10.66
CA ALA A 44 -21.01 3.36 -12.06
C ALA A 44 -20.60 1.93 -12.42
N GLU A 45 -19.45 1.47 -11.93
CA GLU A 45 -18.99 0.09 -12.13
C GLU A 45 -19.84 -0.92 -11.37
N CYS A 46 -20.20 -0.62 -10.12
CA CYS A 46 -21.12 -1.44 -9.33
C CYS A 46 -22.48 -1.61 -10.01
N ALA A 47 -23.07 -0.52 -10.51
CA ALA A 47 -24.34 -0.56 -11.23
C ALA A 47 -24.26 -1.37 -12.54
N ARG A 48 -23.14 -1.29 -13.25
CA ARG A 48 -22.87 -2.09 -14.45
C ARG A 48 -22.73 -3.58 -14.11
N LEU A 49 -21.92 -3.92 -13.11
CA LEU A 49 -21.73 -5.31 -12.68
C LEU A 49 -23.02 -5.96 -12.17
N ALA A 50 -23.84 -5.22 -11.41
CA ALA A 50 -25.13 -5.72 -10.95
C ALA A 50 -26.08 -6.06 -12.10
N ARG A 51 -26.10 -5.21 -13.14
CA ARG A 51 -26.92 -5.45 -14.34
C ARG A 51 -26.45 -6.67 -15.13
N GLU A 52 -25.15 -6.75 -15.39
CA GLU A 52 -24.55 -7.87 -16.13
C GLU A 52 -24.73 -9.19 -15.39
N PHE A 53 -24.59 -9.20 -14.06
CA PHE A 53 -24.84 -10.39 -13.26
C PHE A 53 -26.31 -10.83 -13.29
N ALA A 54 -27.25 -9.88 -13.20
CA ALA A 54 -28.67 -10.17 -13.29
C ALA A 54 -29.09 -10.68 -14.68
N GLU A 55 -28.45 -10.19 -15.75
CA GLU A 55 -28.59 -10.73 -17.11
C GLU A 55 -28.04 -12.16 -17.19
N TRP A 56 -26.83 -12.38 -16.68
CA TRP A 56 -26.17 -13.68 -16.68
C TRP A 56 -26.98 -14.77 -15.92
N LEU A 57 -27.64 -14.41 -14.82
CA LEU A 57 -28.53 -15.30 -14.07
C LEU A 57 -29.82 -15.63 -14.83
N ARG A 58 -30.43 -14.64 -15.51
CA ARG A 58 -31.66 -14.84 -16.32
C ARG A 58 -31.45 -15.85 -17.44
N ASP A 59 -30.26 -15.89 -18.01
CA ASP A 59 -29.91 -16.84 -19.07
C ASP A 59 -29.63 -18.26 -18.55
N ARG A 60 -29.66 -18.49 -17.23
CA ARG A 60 -29.28 -19.78 -16.58
C ARG A 60 -30.22 -20.21 -15.43
N PRO A 61 -31.55 -20.27 -15.64
CA PRO A 61 -32.51 -20.50 -14.57
C PRO A 61 -32.39 -21.87 -13.87
N GLU A 62 -31.86 -22.89 -14.56
CA GLU A 62 -31.86 -24.28 -14.05
C GLU A 62 -30.55 -24.72 -13.36
N ARG A 63 -29.43 -24.02 -13.57
CA ARG A 63 -28.11 -24.45 -13.05
C ARG A 63 -27.70 -23.78 -11.75
N GLU A 64 -28.21 -22.58 -11.50
CA GLU A 64 -27.90 -21.78 -10.32
C GLU A 64 -29.19 -21.16 -9.80
N ALA A 65 -30.02 -21.98 -9.16
CA ALA A 65 -31.12 -21.53 -8.30
C ALA A 65 -30.53 -20.78 -7.10
N VAL A 66 -30.01 -19.61 -7.39
CA VAL A 66 -29.42 -18.67 -6.47
C VAL A 66 -30.43 -17.55 -6.39
N ASP A 67 -31.14 -17.50 -5.27
CA ASP A 67 -31.97 -16.35 -4.94
C ASP A 67 -31.04 -15.19 -4.54
N ALA A 68 -30.40 -14.59 -5.55
CA ALA A 68 -29.72 -13.32 -5.47
C ALA A 68 -30.66 -12.29 -6.09
N GLY A 69 -31.83 -12.09 -5.46
CA GLY A 69 -32.86 -11.16 -5.95
C GLY A 69 -32.33 -9.73 -6.14
N ALA A 70 -31.22 -9.37 -5.47
CA ALA A 70 -30.44 -8.15 -5.70
C ALA A 70 -29.00 -8.27 -5.14
N ILE A 71 -28.14 -7.33 -5.54
CA ILE A 71 -26.84 -7.07 -4.89
C ILE A 71 -26.97 -5.84 -4.00
N ALA A 72 -26.54 -5.93 -2.75
CA ALA A 72 -26.30 -4.79 -1.87
C ALA A 72 -24.80 -4.48 -1.86
N TRP A 73 -24.44 -3.30 -2.36
CA TRP A 73 -23.06 -2.82 -2.36
C TRP A 73 -22.71 -2.18 -1.02
N ILE A 74 -21.65 -2.67 -0.39
CA ILE A 74 -21.00 -2.03 0.75
C ILE A 74 -19.83 -1.23 0.18
N GLU A 75 -20.09 0.04 -0.12
CA GLU A 75 -19.08 0.98 -0.63
C GLU A 75 -18.05 1.26 0.46
N LEU A 76 -16.79 0.96 0.17
CA LEU A 76 -15.66 1.30 1.02
C LEU A 76 -15.03 2.61 0.54
N PRO A 77 -14.62 3.50 1.46
CA PRO A 77 -13.70 4.59 1.14
C PRO A 77 -12.45 4.06 0.41
N GLU A 78 -11.87 4.85 -0.49
CA GLU A 78 -10.64 4.47 -1.21
C GLU A 78 -9.47 4.15 -0.26
N ASP A 79 -9.47 4.75 0.94
CA ASP A 79 -8.44 4.57 1.97
C ASP A 79 -8.75 3.47 2.99
N GLU A 80 -9.88 2.78 2.86
CA GLU A 80 -10.25 1.69 3.74
C GLU A 80 -9.87 0.32 3.14
N PRO A 81 -9.03 -0.49 3.81
CA PRO A 81 -8.66 -1.82 3.31
C PRO A 81 -9.88 -2.72 3.18
N ILE A 82 -9.96 -3.49 2.09
CA ILE A 82 -11.13 -4.35 1.83
C ILE A 82 -11.36 -5.40 2.92
N ALA A 83 -10.29 -5.77 3.62
CA ALA A 83 -10.28 -6.66 4.78
C ALA A 83 -11.12 -6.17 5.98
N SER A 84 -11.41 -4.86 6.09
CA SER A 84 -12.22 -4.29 7.18
C SER A 84 -13.67 -4.78 7.15
N SER A 85 -14.20 -5.05 5.96
CA SER A 85 -15.60 -5.41 5.73
C SER A 85 -15.88 -6.90 5.68
N ALA A 86 -14.86 -7.75 5.80
CA ALA A 86 -15.00 -9.20 5.67
C ALA A 86 -16.00 -9.83 6.65
N ARG A 87 -16.33 -9.19 7.79
CA ARG A 87 -17.34 -9.70 8.74
C ARG A 87 -18.78 -9.38 8.35
N ARG A 88 -19.00 -8.46 7.41
CA ARG A 88 -20.33 -7.93 7.04
C ARG A 88 -20.73 -8.28 5.62
N ALA A 89 -19.77 -8.70 4.80
CA ALA A 89 -19.96 -9.02 3.39
C ALA A 89 -20.06 -10.53 3.16
N ASP A 90 -20.82 -10.92 2.15
CA ASP A 90 -20.83 -12.27 1.60
C ASP A 90 -19.71 -12.45 0.56
N LEU A 91 -19.27 -11.34 -0.05
CA LEU A 91 -18.21 -11.31 -1.05
C LEU A 91 -17.36 -10.03 -0.90
N LEU A 92 -16.04 -10.18 -1.04
CA LEU A 92 -15.10 -9.08 -1.20
C LEU A 92 -14.70 -8.97 -2.68
N LEU A 93 -14.71 -7.76 -3.23
CA LEU A 93 -14.38 -7.49 -4.63
C LEU A 93 -13.51 -6.23 -4.77
N GLY A 94 -12.33 -6.36 -5.38
CA GLY A 94 -11.38 -5.27 -5.62
C GLY A 94 -10.23 -5.26 -4.62
N GLY A 95 -9.35 -4.26 -4.73
CA GLY A 95 -8.19 -4.12 -3.84
C GLY A 95 -7.08 -5.15 -4.11
N PRO A 96 -5.88 -4.94 -3.55
CA PRO A 96 -4.68 -5.70 -3.91
C PRO A 96 -4.74 -7.16 -3.42
N ILE A 97 -4.14 -8.08 -4.19
CA ILE A 97 -4.06 -9.51 -3.84
C ILE A 97 -3.39 -9.78 -2.47
N SER A 98 -2.49 -8.91 -2.01
CA SER A 98 -1.83 -9.03 -0.71
C SER A 98 -2.81 -8.97 0.47
N ASP A 99 -3.91 -8.23 0.33
CA ASP A 99 -5.00 -8.24 1.34
C ASP A 99 -5.67 -9.61 1.43
N TYR A 100 -5.88 -10.28 0.30
CA TYR A 100 -6.50 -11.59 0.23
C TYR A 100 -5.57 -12.69 0.74
N ALA A 101 -4.28 -12.62 0.40
CA ALA A 101 -3.26 -13.51 0.95
C ALA A 101 -3.21 -13.45 2.48
N ARG A 102 -3.25 -12.22 3.04
CA ARG A 102 -3.32 -12.01 4.49
C ARG A 102 -4.58 -12.59 5.11
N LEU A 103 -5.75 -12.31 4.54
CA LEU A 103 -7.03 -12.84 5.02
C LEU A 103 -7.08 -14.38 4.94
N ALA A 104 -6.56 -14.98 3.86
CA ALA A 104 -6.45 -16.43 3.72
C ALA A 104 -5.65 -17.01 4.87
N ALA A 105 -4.44 -16.51 5.10
CA ALA A 105 -3.54 -16.98 6.15
C ALA A 105 -4.05 -16.71 7.58
N GLU A 106 -4.95 -15.75 7.75
CA GLU A 106 -5.69 -15.53 9.00
C GLU A 106 -6.84 -16.52 9.20
N GLY A 107 -7.09 -17.42 8.25
CA GLY A 107 -8.24 -18.31 8.25
C GLY A 107 -9.56 -17.55 8.11
N ARG A 108 -9.57 -16.45 7.34
CA ARG A 108 -10.76 -15.60 7.16
C ARG A 108 -11.40 -15.69 5.79
N LEU A 109 -10.84 -16.45 4.86
CA LEU A 109 -11.44 -16.72 3.55
C LEU A 109 -11.88 -18.19 3.43
N GLU A 110 -13.03 -18.41 2.81
CA GLU A 110 -13.42 -19.75 2.36
C GLU A 110 -12.48 -20.21 1.23
N SER A 111 -12.25 -21.51 1.14
CA SER A 111 -11.60 -22.05 -0.05
C SER A 111 -12.55 -22.10 -1.24
N LEU A 112 -12.01 -21.87 -2.43
CA LEU A 112 -12.72 -21.90 -3.70
C LEU A 112 -12.59 -23.23 -4.45
N GLY A 113 -11.81 -24.20 -3.93
CA GLY A 113 -11.64 -25.51 -4.55
C GLY A 113 -11.76 -26.66 -3.55
N ASP A 114 -11.97 -27.86 -4.09
CA ASP A 114 -12.04 -29.10 -3.31
C ASP A 114 -10.64 -29.71 -3.13
N GLY A 115 -10.27 -30.05 -1.89
CA GLY A 115 -8.97 -30.68 -1.59
C GLY A 115 -7.77 -29.72 -1.65
N ALA A 116 -6.62 -30.11 -1.12
CA ALA A 116 -5.37 -29.35 -1.24
C ALA A 116 -4.56 -29.85 -2.45
N PRO A 117 -3.82 -28.98 -3.17
CA PRO A 117 -3.73 -27.52 -2.99
C PRO A 117 -4.93 -26.76 -3.61
N ARG A 118 -5.32 -25.63 -2.99
CA ARG A 118 -6.53 -24.87 -3.37
C ARG A 118 -6.37 -23.35 -3.36
N PRO A 119 -7.14 -22.63 -4.19
CA PRO A 119 -7.20 -21.18 -4.14
C PRO A 119 -8.15 -20.69 -3.04
N TYR A 120 -7.86 -19.50 -2.52
CA TYR A 120 -8.70 -18.80 -1.53
C TYR A 120 -9.31 -17.50 -2.10
N TRP A 121 -8.85 -17.06 -3.27
CA TRP A 121 -9.39 -15.91 -4.00
C TRP A 121 -9.31 -16.16 -5.51
N VAL A 122 -10.00 -15.32 -6.27
CA VAL A 122 -9.80 -15.18 -7.71
C VAL A 122 -9.09 -13.86 -8.00
N VAL A 123 -8.33 -13.82 -9.09
CA VAL A 123 -7.90 -12.58 -9.73
C VAL A 123 -9.11 -12.02 -10.49
N ALA A 124 -9.76 -11.01 -9.91
CA ALA A 124 -10.99 -10.44 -10.43
C ALA A 124 -10.75 -9.49 -11.61
N SER A 125 -9.63 -8.79 -11.61
CA SER A 125 -9.18 -7.98 -12.73
C SER A 125 -7.68 -7.76 -12.70
N ARG A 126 -7.12 -7.59 -13.89
CA ARG A 126 -5.75 -7.13 -14.10
C ARG A 126 -5.85 -5.77 -14.77
N GLY A 127 -5.28 -4.77 -14.12
CA GLY A 127 -5.07 -3.45 -14.68
C GLY A 127 -3.58 -3.16 -14.77
N THR A 128 -3.27 -1.95 -15.19
CA THR A 128 -1.94 -1.39 -14.99
C THR A 128 -2.02 -0.18 -14.09
N VAL A 129 -0.96 0.11 -13.36
CA VAL A 129 -0.77 1.39 -12.66
C VAL A 129 0.56 1.98 -13.07
N GLY A 130 0.59 3.28 -13.30
CA GLY A 130 1.80 3.97 -13.73
C GLY A 130 1.75 5.43 -13.33
N LEU A 131 2.85 6.14 -13.57
CA LEU A 131 2.82 7.59 -13.51
C LEU A 131 2.05 8.09 -14.73
N SER A 132 0.83 8.58 -14.51
CA SER A 132 0.04 9.21 -15.56
C SER A 132 0.52 10.65 -15.76
N ASP A 133 0.60 11.04 -17.02
CA ASP A 133 0.76 12.43 -17.40
C ASP A 133 -0.64 13.04 -17.46
N GLY A 134 -1.04 13.74 -16.41
CA GLY A 134 -2.33 14.43 -16.39
C GLY A 134 -2.39 15.45 -17.53
N SER A 135 -3.59 15.66 -18.08
CA SER A 135 -3.88 16.53 -19.22
C SER A 135 -3.57 18.03 -19.01
N GLY A 136 -2.93 18.40 -17.90
CA GLY A 136 -2.60 19.77 -17.53
C GLY A 136 -1.17 20.17 -17.91
N SER A 137 -0.92 21.49 -18.01
CA SER A 137 0.41 22.05 -18.28
C SER A 137 1.41 21.92 -17.12
N SER A 138 0.99 21.36 -15.98
CA SER A 138 1.83 21.24 -14.79
C SER A 138 2.70 19.99 -14.86
N THR A 139 4.01 20.14 -14.71
CA THR A 139 4.94 19.01 -14.60
C THR A 139 5.06 18.48 -13.16
N ARG A 140 4.32 19.07 -12.22
CA ARG A 140 4.41 18.76 -10.79
C ARG A 140 3.93 17.34 -10.49
N LEU A 141 4.72 16.64 -9.70
CA LEU A 141 4.46 15.28 -9.26
C LEU A 141 3.84 15.27 -7.86
N ALA A 142 2.72 14.55 -7.71
CA ALA A 142 2.13 14.17 -6.43
C ALA A 142 2.23 12.65 -6.24
N LEU A 143 2.83 12.23 -5.13
CA LEU A 143 2.95 10.83 -4.73
C LEU A 143 2.23 10.59 -3.40
N ALA A 144 1.71 9.38 -3.22
CA ALA A 144 1.07 8.96 -1.97
C ALA A 144 2.02 8.08 -1.14
N ASP A 145 1.67 7.83 0.12
CA ASP A 145 2.38 6.88 0.95
C ASP A 145 2.09 5.42 0.49
N PRO A 146 3.10 4.63 0.07
CA PRO A 146 2.89 3.25 -0.37
C PRO A 146 2.41 2.31 0.75
N ARG A 147 2.50 2.72 2.02
CA ARG A 147 1.87 1.99 3.13
C ARG A 147 0.35 2.05 3.06
N LEU A 148 -0.19 3.14 2.54
CA LEU A 148 -1.62 3.48 2.59
C LEU A 148 -2.29 3.41 1.22
N ASP A 149 -1.55 3.62 0.14
CA ASP A 149 -2.07 3.66 -1.23
C ASP A 149 -1.66 2.41 -2.03
N PRO A 150 -2.57 1.46 -2.30
CA PRO A 150 -2.25 0.21 -2.99
C PRO A 150 -1.68 0.40 -4.40
N ALA A 151 -2.15 1.40 -5.14
CA ALA A 151 -1.66 1.68 -6.50
C ALA A 151 -0.21 2.17 -6.46
N THR A 152 0.10 3.11 -5.55
CA THR A 152 1.47 3.59 -5.33
C THR A 152 2.38 2.48 -4.82
N ARG A 153 1.88 1.60 -3.95
CA ARG A 153 2.62 0.41 -3.48
C ARG A 153 2.98 -0.51 -4.65
N ALA A 154 1.99 -0.91 -5.44
CA ALA A 154 2.20 -1.80 -6.58
C ALA A 154 3.17 -1.18 -7.59
N TRP A 155 3.01 0.10 -7.91
CA TRP A 155 3.94 0.84 -8.76
C TRP A 155 5.36 0.86 -8.19
N ALA A 156 5.53 1.21 -6.92
CA ALA A 156 6.86 1.33 -6.31
C ALA A 156 7.59 -0.03 -6.23
N LEU A 157 6.87 -1.11 -5.96
CA LEU A 157 7.45 -2.45 -5.81
C LEU A 157 7.58 -3.22 -7.14
N GLY A 158 6.65 -3.00 -8.07
CA GLY A 158 6.60 -3.69 -9.36
C GLY A 158 7.45 -3.03 -10.46
N ARG A 159 7.75 -1.72 -10.35
CA ARG A 159 8.44 -0.98 -11.42
C ARG A 159 9.78 -1.62 -11.72
N ARG A 160 9.95 -2.11 -12.97
CA ARG A 160 11.20 -2.69 -13.49
C ARG A 160 11.76 -3.84 -12.64
N ALA A 161 10.91 -4.56 -11.90
CA ALA A 161 11.35 -5.64 -11.02
C ALA A 161 12.09 -6.77 -11.76
N ASP A 162 11.75 -6.98 -13.02
CA ASP A 162 12.35 -7.96 -13.95
C ASP A 162 13.65 -7.46 -14.61
N ARG A 163 13.92 -6.15 -14.59
CA ARG A 163 15.01 -5.51 -15.37
C ARG A 163 16.07 -4.85 -14.53
N GLU A 164 15.75 -4.44 -13.31
CA GLU A 164 16.63 -3.63 -12.47
C GLU A 164 16.79 -4.23 -11.06
N PRO A 165 18.03 -4.25 -10.54
CA PRO A 165 18.25 -4.65 -9.15
C PRO A 165 17.52 -3.69 -8.22
N TRP A 166 17.15 -4.18 -7.03
CA TRP A 166 16.44 -3.39 -6.02
C TRP A 166 17.10 -2.03 -5.73
N SER A 167 18.43 -1.97 -5.66
CA SER A 167 19.17 -0.74 -5.40
C SER A 167 18.91 0.35 -6.44
N ALA A 168 18.84 -0.01 -7.72
CA ALA A 168 18.53 0.94 -8.81
C ALA A 168 17.08 1.42 -8.74
N ARG A 169 16.14 0.51 -8.43
CA ARG A 169 14.72 0.85 -8.25
C ARG A 169 14.52 1.79 -7.06
N TYR A 170 15.12 1.47 -5.92
CA TYR A 170 15.12 2.31 -4.73
C TYR A 170 15.74 3.68 -5.02
N ALA A 171 16.87 3.74 -5.73
CA ALA A 171 17.50 4.99 -6.14
C ALA A 171 16.56 5.87 -6.99
N SER A 172 15.85 5.26 -7.95
CA SER A 172 14.85 5.95 -8.76
C SER A 172 13.71 6.53 -7.91
N LEU A 173 13.22 5.76 -6.93
CA LEU A 173 12.18 6.22 -6.00
C LEU A 173 12.68 7.37 -5.10
N VAL A 174 13.90 7.29 -4.58
CA VAL A 174 14.54 8.38 -3.81
C VAL A 174 14.59 9.67 -4.65
N GLY A 175 14.93 9.56 -5.94
CA GLY A 175 14.87 10.67 -6.89
C GLY A 175 13.46 11.26 -6.97
N LEU A 176 12.46 10.44 -7.32
CA LEU A 176 11.08 10.90 -7.52
C LEU A 176 10.45 11.54 -6.27
N TYR A 177 10.63 10.93 -5.09
CA TYR A 177 10.13 11.48 -3.83
C TYR A 177 10.89 12.73 -3.40
N GLY A 178 12.19 12.82 -3.68
CA GLY A 178 12.98 14.02 -3.43
C GLY A 178 12.63 15.19 -4.35
N GLU A 179 12.03 14.91 -5.50
CA GLU A 179 11.56 15.88 -6.49
C GLU A 179 10.08 16.23 -6.38
N ALA A 180 9.33 15.52 -5.53
CA ALA A 180 7.93 15.82 -5.29
C ALA A 180 7.78 17.24 -4.71
N GLU A 181 7.27 18.16 -5.53
CA GLU A 181 7.02 19.56 -5.15
C GLU A 181 5.78 19.73 -4.26
N VAL A 182 4.93 18.70 -4.23
CA VAL A 182 3.71 18.64 -3.44
C VAL A 182 3.97 17.79 -2.20
N PRO A 183 3.45 18.19 -1.01
CA PRO A 183 3.50 17.33 0.17
C PRO A 183 2.96 15.93 -0.13
N ILE A 184 3.69 14.91 0.29
CA ILE A 184 3.29 13.52 0.08
C ILE A 184 1.93 13.27 0.71
N GLY A 185 1.11 12.53 -0.02
CA GLY A 185 -0.22 12.14 0.42
C GLY A 185 -0.19 11.18 1.60
N TRP A 186 -0.80 11.57 2.74
CA TRP A 186 -0.84 10.77 3.97
C TRP A 186 -2.07 9.84 4.06
N ARG A 187 -2.84 9.71 2.97
CA ARG A 187 -4.03 8.85 2.85
C ARG A 187 -4.08 8.27 1.44
N ALA A 188 -4.72 7.12 1.25
CA ALA A 188 -4.97 6.59 -0.09
C ALA A 188 -5.74 7.61 -0.94
N GLY A 189 -5.45 7.67 -2.23
CA GLY A 189 -6.12 8.58 -3.18
C GLY A 189 -5.79 10.07 -2.99
N SER A 190 -5.06 10.47 -1.94
CA SER A 190 -4.76 11.89 -1.69
C SER A 190 -3.87 12.54 -2.76
N ALA A 191 -2.98 11.77 -3.38
CA ALA A 191 -2.18 12.23 -4.52
C ALA A 191 -3.05 12.46 -5.76
N ARG A 192 -3.98 11.53 -6.07
CA ARG A 192 -5.00 11.68 -7.11
C ARG A 192 -5.89 12.91 -6.89
N ALA A 193 -6.42 13.07 -5.67
CA ALA A 193 -7.20 14.24 -5.31
C ALA A 193 -6.40 15.55 -5.42
N THR A 194 -5.07 15.50 -5.42
CA THR A 194 -4.23 16.69 -5.65
C THR A 194 -4.10 17.02 -7.13
N VAL A 195 -4.03 16.01 -8.00
CA VAL A 195 -4.12 16.17 -9.45
C VAL A 195 -5.50 16.65 -9.88
N GLU A 196 -6.58 16.08 -9.35
CA GLU A 196 -7.97 16.49 -9.65
C GLU A 196 -8.25 17.95 -9.27
N ARG A 197 -7.57 18.48 -8.25
CA ARG A 197 -7.63 19.90 -7.86
C ARG A 197 -6.69 20.80 -8.68
N GLY A 198 -5.98 20.27 -9.67
CA GLY A 198 -5.05 21.00 -10.53
C GLY A 198 -3.77 21.49 -9.84
N ARG A 199 -3.42 20.92 -8.67
CA ARG A 199 -2.21 21.32 -7.91
C ARG A 199 -0.96 20.53 -8.31
N ALA A 200 -1.17 19.36 -8.91
CA ALA A 200 -0.16 18.54 -9.56
C ALA A 200 -0.65 18.16 -10.95
N GLY A 201 0.27 17.86 -11.86
CA GLY A 201 -0.09 17.31 -13.17
C GLY A 201 0.16 15.81 -13.28
N ARG A 202 0.93 15.19 -12.37
CA ARG A 202 1.30 13.78 -12.47
C ARG A 202 1.10 13.07 -11.15
N THR A 203 0.63 11.82 -11.20
CA THR A 203 0.52 10.95 -10.02
C THR A 203 0.49 9.49 -10.44
N VAL A 204 0.57 8.57 -9.47
CA VAL A 204 0.35 7.15 -9.76
C VAL A 204 -1.15 6.91 -9.86
N ALA A 205 -1.60 6.42 -11.00
CA ALA A 205 -2.99 6.07 -11.25
C ALA A 205 -3.08 4.88 -12.22
N VAL A 206 -4.28 4.32 -12.33
CA VAL A 206 -4.61 3.44 -13.45
C VAL A 206 -4.62 4.32 -14.71
N PRO A 207 -3.70 4.12 -15.67
CA PRO A 207 -3.64 4.95 -16.87
C PRO A 207 -4.87 4.69 -17.74
N GLU A 208 -5.33 5.71 -18.46
CA GLU A 208 -6.34 5.48 -19.49
C GLU A 208 -5.78 4.58 -20.60
N PRO A 209 -6.61 3.80 -21.31
CA PRO A 209 -6.14 2.86 -22.34
C PRO A 209 -5.26 3.50 -23.41
N ALA A 210 -5.45 4.80 -23.69
CA ALA A 210 -4.65 5.57 -24.65
C ALA A 210 -3.23 5.93 -24.13
N GLU A 211 -3.02 5.92 -22.81
CA GLU A 211 -1.77 6.30 -22.12
C GLU A 211 -0.98 5.09 -21.60
N ALA A 212 -1.55 3.88 -21.74
CA ALA A 212 -1.00 2.63 -21.22
C ALA A 212 0.32 2.19 -21.91
N SER A 213 0.77 2.88 -22.97
CA SER A 213 2.04 2.57 -23.64
C SER A 213 3.28 3.15 -22.95
N SER A 214 3.13 3.77 -21.77
CA SER A 214 4.27 4.32 -21.04
C SER A 214 5.13 3.21 -20.42
N PHE A 215 6.45 3.32 -20.55
CA PHE A 215 7.48 2.36 -20.11
C PHE A 215 7.56 2.16 -18.57
N GLU A 216 6.63 2.72 -17.80
CA GLU A 216 6.61 2.68 -16.33
C GLU A 216 5.32 2.11 -15.75
N ALA A 217 4.38 1.66 -16.59
CA ALA A 217 3.18 0.97 -16.14
C ALA A 217 3.55 -0.44 -15.63
N VAL A 218 3.03 -0.78 -14.44
CA VAL A 218 3.18 -2.11 -13.83
C VAL A 218 1.83 -2.78 -13.74
N GLU A 219 1.80 -4.11 -13.74
CA GLU A 219 0.57 -4.85 -13.51
C GLU A 219 0.03 -4.56 -12.09
N PHE A 220 -1.27 -4.26 -12.03
CA PHE A 220 -2.01 -4.13 -10.78
C PHE A 220 -3.12 -5.18 -10.76
N VAL A 221 -3.02 -6.11 -9.84
CA VAL A 221 -3.92 -7.27 -9.75
C VAL A 221 -4.89 -7.07 -8.60
N GLU A 222 -6.18 -7.11 -8.93
CA GLU A 222 -7.24 -7.04 -7.93
C GLU A 222 -7.83 -8.42 -7.65
N GLY A 223 -8.14 -8.68 -6.37
CA GLY A 223 -8.74 -9.93 -5.95
C GLY A 223 -10.27 -9.89 -5.85
N ALA A 224 -10.87 -11.06 -5.72
CA ALA A 224 -12.18 -11.25 -5.11
C ALA A 224 -12.22 -12.56 -4.32
N ALA A 225 -12.92 -12.57 -3.18
CA ALA A 225 -12.97 -13.74 -2.30
C ALA A 225 -14.23 -13.78 -1.45
N ILE A 226 -14.51 -14.96 -0.90
CA ILE A 226 -15.65 -15.21 -0.01
C ILE A 226 -15.11 -15.28 1.42
N PRO A 227 -15.53 -14.39 2.34
CA PRO A 227 -15.18 -14.50 3.75
C PRO A 227 -15.72 -15.77 4.38
N ILE A 228 -15.01 -16.35 5.35
CA ILE A 228 -15.55 -17.46 6.15
C ILE A 228 -16.82 -17.01 6.88
N GLY A 229 -17.85 -17.85 6.80
CA GLY A 229 -19.14 -17.60 7.46
C GLY A 229 -20.02 -16.62 6.68
N ALA A 230 -19.72 -16.36 5.40
CA ALA A 230 -20.64 -15.68 4.49
C ALA A 230 -22.01 -16.40 4.53
N ARG A 231 -23.09 -15.63 4.64
CA ARG A 231 -24.44 -16.21 4.75
C ARG A 231 -24.90 -16.76 3.40
N ARG A 232 -24.45 -16.11 2.33
CA ARG A 232 -24.85 -16.40 0.95
C ARG A 232 -23.68 -16.95 0.11
N SER A 233 -22.88 -17.88 0.64
CA SER A 233 -21.70 -18.43 -0.05
C SER A 233 -22.03 -19.02 -1.42
N ARG A 234 -23.21 -19.64 -1.61
CA ARG A 234 -23.64 -20.13 -2.94
C ARG A 234 -23.82 -18.99 -3.95
N ALA A 235 -24.41 -17.88 -3.53
CA ALA A 235 -24.59 -16.69 -4.37
C ALA A 235 -23.25 -15.99 -4.65
N ALA A 236 -22.37 -15.94 -3.65
CA ALA A 236 -21.03 -15.40 -3.82
C ALA A 236 -20.20 -16.25 -4.82
N ARG A 237 -20.30 -17.60 -4.76
CA ARG A 237 -19.68 -18.50 -5.74
C ARG A 237 -20.23 -18.32 -7.16
N ALA A 238 -21.55 -18.15 -7.28
CA ALA A 238 -22.20 -17.81 -8.55
C ALA A 238 -21.65 -16.49 -9.13
N PHE A 239 -21.50 -15.47 -8.28
CA PHE A 239 -20.92 -14.19 -8.69
C PHE A 239 -19.46 -14.33 -9.13
N LEU A 240 -18.63 -15.08 -8.41
CA LEU A 240 -17.25 -15.35 -8.83
C LEU A 240 -17.17 -16.10 -10.16
N LYS A 241 -18.08 -17.05 -10.39
CA LYS A 241 -18.19 -17.76 -11.67
C LYS A 241 -18.64 -16.83 -12.80
N PHE A 242 -19.58 -15.93 -12.55
CA PHE A 242 -19.95 -14.86 -13.47
C PHE A 242 -18.73 -14.03 -13.89
N LEU A 243 -17.89 -13.62 -12.93
CA LEU A 243 -16.66 -12.87 -13.23
C LEU A 243 -15.71 -13.70 -14.09
N ALA A 244 -15.57 -15.00 -13.82
CA ALA A 244 -14.72 -15.88 -14.61
C ALA A 244 -15.22 -16.03 -16.06
N GLU A 245 -16.51 -16.30 -16.25
CA GLU A 245 -17.10 -16.54 -17.57
C GLU A 245 -17.21 -15.27 -18.41
N THR A 246 -17.47 -14.12 -17.79
CA THR A 246 -17.85 -12.88 -18.51
C THR A 246 -16.73 -11.85 -18.53
N ARG A 247 -15.86 -11.85 -17.51
CA ARG A 247 -14.82 -10.82 -17.31
C ARG A 247 -13.40 -11.41 -17.30
N GLY A 248 -13.25 -12.71 -17.55
CA GLY A 248 -11.95 -13.37 -17.61
C GLY A 248 -11.25 -13.46 -16.25
N ALA A 249 -12.00 -13.46 -15.15
CA ALA A 249 -11.41 -13.69 -13.84
C ALA A 249 -10.83 -15.11 -13.74
N GLU A 250 -9.66 -15.23 -13.12
CA GLU A 250 -8.93 -16.49 -13.02
C GLU A 250 -8.80 -16.92 -11.55
N PRO A 251 -8.75 -18.23 -11.25
CA PRO A 251 -8.37 -18.70 -9.93
C PRO A 251 -7.01 -18.13 -9.51
N GLY A 252 -6.90 -17.68 -8.26
CA GLY A 252 -5.61 -17.29 -7.70
C GLY A 252 -4.66 -18.47 -7.54
N PRO A 253 -3.45 -18.23 -7.01
CA PRO A 253 -2.50 -19.30 -6.70
C PRO A 253 -3.12 -20.35 -5.77
N LYS A 254 -2.68 -21.60 -5.93
CA LYS A 254 -3.13 -22.72 -5.09
C LYS A 254 -2.13 -22.94 -3.97
N PHE A 255 -2.64 -23.17 -2.77
CA PHE A 255 -1.83 -23.38 -1.58
C PHE A 255 -2.18 -24.71 -0.91
N GLU A 256 -1.17 -25.38 -0.35
CA GLU A 256 -1.36 -26.56 0.50
C GLU A 256 -2.01 -26.13 1.83
N SER A 257 -1.50 -25.04 2.41
CA SER A 257 -2.01 -24.39 3.60
C SER A 257 -2.33 -22.92 3.30
N PRO A 258 -3.40 -22.34 3.87
CA PRO A 258 -3.63 -20.90 3.74
C PRO A 258 -2.46 -20.05 4.28
N LEU A 259 -1.65 -20.60 5.19
CA LEU A 259 -0.46 -19.92 5.72
C LEU A 259 0.62 -19.71 4.66
N ASP A 260 0.64 -20.50 3.58
CA ASP A 260 1.66 -20.42 2.53
C ASP A 260 1.50 -19.16 1.66
N ALA A 261 0.33 -18.53 1.68
CA ALA A 261 0.09 -17.25 0.99
C ALA A 261 0.75 -16.05 1.70
N ARG A 262 1.13 -16.20 2.98
CA ARG A 262 1.52 -15.09 3.84
C ARG A 262 2.91 -14.50 3.60
N PRO A 263 3.98 -15.29 3.36
CA PRO A 263 5.34 -14.74 3.30
C PRO A 263 5.53 -13.62 2.28
N GLU A 264 4.89 -13.72 1.12
CA GLU A 264 4.95 -12.69 0.07
C GLU A 264 4.26 -11.39 0.51
N ALA A 265 3.07 -11.48 1.11
CA ALA A 265 2.35 -10.33 1.65
C ALA A 265 3.11 -9.64 2.80
N ASP A 266 3.71 -10.42 3.71
CA ASP A 266 4.51 -9.87 4.82
C ASP A 266 5.79 -9.16 4.30
N ALA A 267 6.41 -9.68 3.23
CA ALA A 267 7.56 -9.06 2.58
C ALA A 267 7.17 -7.76 1.85
N GLU A 268 6.04 -7.75 1.14
CA GLU A 268 5.48 -6.56 0.51
C GLU A 268 5.19 -5.46 1.56
N ASP A 269 4.59 -5.83 2.69
CA ASP A 269 4.30 -4.90 3.79
C ASP A 269 5.57 -4.37 4.46
N LEU A 270 6.64 -5.18 4.56
CA LEU A 270 7.95 -4.71 5.04
C LEU A 270 8.60 -3.75 4.05
N ALA A 271 8.51 -4.03 2.75
CA ALA A 271 9.00 -3.15 1.71
C ALA A 271 8.24 -1.81 1.70
N ALA A 272 6.92 -1.85 1.85
CA ALA A 272 6.10 -0.64 1.98
C ALA A 272 6.47 0.15 3.24
N ASP A 273 6.71 -0.50 4.38
CA ASP A 273 7.18 0.17 5.61
C ASP A 273 8.56 0.81 5.42
N LEU A 274 9.48 0.14 4.71
CA LEU A 274 10.80 0.68 4.37
C LEU A 274 10.65 1.96 3.52
N LEU A 275 9.90 1.88 2.42
CA LEU A 275 9.66 3.02 1.54
C LEU A 275 8.94 4.16 2.27
N GLY A 276 7.92 3.86 3.08
CA GLY A 276 7.24 4.86 3.90
C GLY A 276 8.20 5.54 4.89
N ALA A 277 9.02 4.75 5.58
CA ALA A 277 9.96 5.28 6.57
C ALA A 277 11.06 6.16 5.96
N THR A 278 11.59 5.80 4.78
CA THR A 278 12.70 6.53 4.15
C THR A 278 12.26 7.61 3.17
N LEU A 279 11.15 7.45 2.46
CA LEU A 279 10.71 8.38 1.42
C LEU A 279 9.61 9.34 1.88
N VAL A 280 8.79 8.93 2.86
CA VAL A 280 7.65 9.73 3.34
C VAL A 280 7.96 10.37 4.69
N ASP A 281 8.32 9.58 5.70
CA ASP A 281 8.54 10.08 7.06
C ASP A 281 9.82 10.96 7.15
N ALA A 282 10.78 10.76 6.24
CA ALA A 282 12.00 11.56 6.11
C ALA A 282 11.95 12.54 4.91
N GLN A 283 10.77 12.79 4.35
CA GLN A 283 10.61 13.62 3.15
C GLN A 283 11.19 15.04 3.28
N PRO A 284 11.01 15.77 4.41
CA PRO A 284 11.59 17.11 4.53
C PRO A 284 13.11 17.12 4.35
N GLU A 285 13.81 16.16 4.97
CA GLU A 285 15.24 16.00 4.81
C GLU A 285 15.62 15.52 3.41
N LEU A 286 14.84 14.60 2.83
CA LEU A 286 15.06 14.10 1.47
C LEU A 286 14.98 15.23 0.44
N SER A 287 13.92 16.04 0.47
CA SER A 287 13.77 17.18 -0.45
C SER A 287 14.88 18.21 -0.28
N ALA A 288 15.30 18.50 0.96
CA ALA A 288 16.43 19.39 1.22
C ALA A 288 17.75 18.82 0.66
N ALA A 289 17.99 17.52 0.83
CA ALA A 289 19.17 16.85 0.29
C ALA A 289 19.17 16.83 -1.24
N SER A 290 18.06 16.45 -1.87
CA SER A 290 17.92 16.46 -3.34
C SER A 290 18.13 17.85 -3.93
N ALA A 291 17.58 18.89 -3.30
CA ALA A 291 17.82 20.27 -3.72
C ALA A 291 19.29 20.69 -3.60
N ALA A 292 19.96 20.32 -2.50
CA ALA A 292 21.38 20.61 -2.29
C ALA A 292 22.28 19.87 -3.29
N VAL A 293 22.01 18.59 -3.55
CA VAL A 293 22.74 17.77 -4.55
C VAL A 293 22.58 18.37 -5.94
N ARG A 294 21.36 18.74 -6.34
CA ARG A 294 21.11 19.39 -7.64
C ARG A 294 21.83 20.74 -7.75
N LYS A 295 21.79 21.56 -6.70
CA LYS A 295 22.49 22.85 -6.65
C LYS A 295 24.01 22.68 -6.78
N ALA A 296 24.56 21.58 -6.27
CA ALA A 296 25.97 21.21 -6.41
C ALA A 296 26.32 20.60 -7.78
N GLY A 297 25.38 20.52 -8.73
CA GLY A 297 25.60 19.93 -10.05
C GLY A 297 25.46 18.41 -10.09
N SER A 298 24.79 17.81 -9.12
CA SER A 298 24.53 16.36 -9.02
C SER A 298 25.78 15.48 -9.11
N PRO A 299 26.84 15.74 -8.31
CA PRO A 299 28.05 14.96 -8.38
C PRO A 299 27.76 13.49 -8.03
N ALA A 300 28.38 12.56 -8.76
CA ALA A 300 28.09 11.13 -8.68
C ALA A 300 28.15 10.59 -7.24
N TRP A 301 29.18 10.96 -6.47
CA TRP A 301 29.34 10.55 -5.08
C TRP A 301 28.15 10.97 -4.19
N ALA A 302 27.54 12.13 -4.45
CA ALA A 302 26.44 12.63 -3.64
C ALA A 302 25.13 11.93 -4.01
N THR A 303 24.94 11.66 -5.30
CA THR A 303 23.83 10.85 -5.81
C THR A 303 23.90 9.42 -5.27
N ASP A 304 25.07 8.77 -5.36
CA ASP A 304 25.32 7.43 -4.84
C ASP A 304 25.07 7.37 -3.33
N LEU A 305 25.52 8.41 -2.60
CA LEU A 305 25.23 8.52 -1.18
C LEU A 305 23.73 8.68 -0.92
N LEU A 306 23.06 9.60 -1.60
CA LEU A 306 21.64 9.89 -1.37
C LEU A 306 20.76 8.65 -1.58
N THR A 307 21.11 7.82 -2.56
CA THR A 307 20.30 6.72 -3.08
C THR A 307 20.62 5.34 -2.51
N GLN A 308 21.64 5.20 -1.66
CA GLN A 308 21.91 3.93 -0.98
C GLN A 308 20.73 3.51 -0.10
N PRO A 309 20.35 2.22 -0.07
CA PRO A 309 19.37 1.70 0.87
C PRO A 309 19.94 1.61 2.29
N PRO A 310 19.09 1.56 3.35
CA PRO A 310 19.56 1.31 4.70
C PRO A 310 20.21 -0.08 4.82
N PRO A 311 21.13 -0.28 5.76
CA PRO A 311 21.79 -1.56 5.95
C PRO A 311 20.95 -2.55 6.78
N TRP A 312 21.29 -3.83 6.64
CA TRP A 312 20.95 -4.91 7.56
C TRP A 312 22.22 -5.60 8.08
N PRO A 313 22.37 -5.83 9.41
CA PRO A 313 21.52 -5.30 10.49
C PRO A 313 21.44 -3.77 10.49
N PRO A 314 20.44 -3.17 11.17
CA PRO A 314 20.34 -1.71 11.27
C PRO A 314 21.63 -1.08 11.79
N ALA A 315 21.99 0.09 11.29
CA ALA A 315 23.27 0.75 11.60
C ALA A 315 23.47 1.01 13.11
N SER A 316 22.38 1.20 13.86
CA SER A 316 22.39 1.33 15.32
C SER A 316 22.84 0.04 16.01
N VAL A 317 22.36 -1.12 15.55
CA VAL A 317 22.77 -2.44 16.05
C VAL A 317 24.24 -2.69 15.74
N GLU A 318 24.68 -2.39 14.52
CA GLU A 318 26.10 -2.52 14.15
C GLU A 318 27.00 -1.64 15.03
N LYS A 319 26.56 -0.41 15.33
CA LYS A 319 27.29 0.49 16.25
C LYS A 319 27.37 -0.09 17.67
N LEU A 320 26.32 -0.75 18.15
CA LEU A 320 26.35 -1.41 19.47
C LEU A 320 27.29 -2.61 19.48
N LEU A 321 27.29 -3.43 18.43
CA LEU A 321 28.17 -4.59 18.29
C LEU A 321 29.66 -4.21 18.20
N ARG A 322 29.97 -3.01 17.69
CA ARG A 322 31.35 -2.49 17.63
C ARG A 322 31.86 -1.89 18.94
N ARG A 323 31.01 -1.69 19.95
CA ARG A 323 31.47 -1.22 21.26
C ARG A 323 32.26 -2.36 21.92
N GLU A 324 33.51 -2.08 22.29
CA GLU A 324 34.38 -3.07 22.90
C GLU A 324 33.82 -3.56 24.25
N GLY A 325 33.98 -4.86 24.52
CA GLY A 325 33.62 -5.52 25.78
C GLY A 325 32.18 -6.06 25.86
N GLU A 326 31.85 -6.67 27.01
CA GLU A 326 30.56 -7.32 27.27
C GLU A 326 29.37 -6.35 27.19
N ALA A 327 29.60 -5.06 27.45
CA ALA A 327 28.57 -4.03 27.45
C ALA A 327 27.86 -3.86 26.08
N GLY A 328 28.58 -4.04 24.96
CA GLY A 328 27.99 -3.96 23.62
C GLY A 328 26.97 -5.07 23.37
N LEU A 329 27.34 -6.31 23.72
CA LEU A 329 26.49 -7.48 23.59
C LEU A 329 25.26 -7.39 24.51
N THR A 330 25.44 -6.98 25.78
CA THR A 330 24.32 -6.80 26.72
C THR A 330 23.31 -5.77 26.23
N LEU A 331 23.76 -4.68 25.61
CA LEU A 331 22.85 -3.68 25.02
C LEU A 331 22.06 -4.24 23.84
N VAL A 332 22.70 -5.05 22.98
CA VAL A 332 22.01 -5.73 21.87
C VAL A 332 20.99 -6.75 22.39
N GLU A 333 21.35 -7.55 23.39
CA GLU A 333 20.43 -8.49 24.03
C GLU A 333 19.23 -7.79 24.67
N THR A 334 19.47 -6.66 25.34
CA THR A 334 18.42 -5.83 25.92
C THR A 334 17.47 -5.30 24.85
N LEU A 335 18.01 -4.80 23.72
CA LEU A 335 17.22 -4.33 22.59
C LEU A 335 16.38 -5.47 21.99
N ILE A 336 16.98 -6.65 21.76
CA ILE A 336 16.28 -7.83 21.28
C ILE A 336 15.11 -8.18 22.22
N GLY A 337 15.33 -8.16 23.53
CA GLY A 337 14.30 -8.42 24.53
C GLY A 337 13.13 -7.43 24.50
N GLN A 338 13.38 -6.17 24.13
CA GLN A 338 12.37 -5.12 24.01
C GLN A 338 11.52 -5.25 22.74
N VAL A 339 12.17 -5.52 21.60
CA VAL A 339 11.51 -5.53 20.28
C VAL A 339 10.89 -6.89 19.94
N ALA A 340 11.38 -7.97 20.56
CA ALA A 340 10.92 -9.34 20.34
C ALA A 340 10.61 -10.01 21.69
N PRO A 341 9.34 -10.06 22.14
CA PRO A 341 8.99 -10.66 23.43
C PRO A 341 9.12 -12.19 23.44
N ALA A 342 8.92 -12.85 22.30
CA ALA A 342 8.92 -14.32 22.24
C ALA A 342 10.35 -14.90 22.01
N PRO A 343 10.70 -16.03 22.66
CA PRO A 343 12.08 -16.56 22.64
C PRO A 343 12.64 -16.88 21.24
N ASP A 344 11.82 -17.44 20.36
CA ASP A 344 12.21 -17.79 18.99
C ASP A 344 12.43 -16.55 18.11
N LEU A 345 11.65 -15.48 18.31
CA LEU A 345 11.91 -14.18 17.67
C LEU A 345 13.26 -13.61 18.10
N ARG A 346 13.57 -13.69 19.41
CA ARG A 346 14.84 -13.23 19.96
C ARG A 346 16.01 -14.00 19.39
N LEU A 347 15.89 -15.33 19.34
CA LEU A 347 16.92 -16.21 18.76
C LEU A 347 17.18 -15.85 17.29
N TRP A 348 16.11 -15.67 16.51
CA TRP A 348 16.24 -15.29 15.12
C TRP A 348 16.95 -13.94 14.95
N LEU A 349 16.56 -12.92 15.73
CA LEU A 349 17.19 -11.60 15.69
C LEU A 349 18.67 -11.65 16.08
N ALA A 350 19.01 -12.38 17.14
CA ALA A 350 20.39 -12.54 17.59
C ALA A 350 21.25 -13.14 16.47
N GLN A 351 20.77 -14.19 15.80
CA GLN A 351 21.48 -14.81 14.69
C GLN A 351 21.56 -13.90 13.46
N SER A 352 20.45 -13.23 13.11
CA SER A 352 20.36 -12.35 11.95
C SER A 352 21.26 -11.13 12.09
N TRP A 353 21.36 -10.54 13.28
CA TRP A 353 22.16 -9.34 13.53
C TRP A 353 23.66 -9.58 13.68
N LEU A 354 24.08 -10.83 13.91
CA LEU A 354 25.49 -11.22 13.87
C LEU A 354 26.01 -11.46 12.45
N LYS A 355 25.13 -11.49 11.44
CA LYS A 355 25.55 -11.63 10.04
C LYS A 355 26.29 -10.37 9.56
N PRO A 356 27.17 -10.50 8.54
CA PRO A 356 27.83 -9.36 7.93
C PRO A 356 26.84 -8.32 7.41
N ARG A 357 27.26 -7.05 7.48
CA ARG A 357 26.49 -5.92 6.94
C ARG A 357 26.22 -6.11 5.44
N ARG A 358 24.96 -5.96 5.06
CA ARG A 358 24.51 -5.96 3.66
C ARG A 358 23.44 -4.86 3.44
N PRO A 359 23.29 -4.33 2.22
CA PRO A 359 22.19 -3.42 1.92
C PRO A 359 20.84 -4.12 2.11
N LEU A 360 19.81 -3.39 2.53
CA LEU A 360 18.44 -3.89 2.46
C LEU A 360 17.99 -3.96 1.00
N ASP A 361 17.64 -5.16 0.58
CA ASP A 361 17.03 -5.48 -0.70
C ASP A 361 15.82 -6.41 -0.53
N GLY A 362 15.24 -6.82 -1.66
CA GLY A 362 14.09 -7.73 -1.67
C GLY A 362 14.37 -9.07 -0.98
N GLU A 363 15.59 -9.61 -1.10
CA GLU A 363 15.96 -10.88 -0.47
C GLU A 363 16.06 -10.74 1.04
N VAL A 364 16.71 -9.67 1.52
CA VAL A 364 16.79 -9.41 2.97
C VAL A 364 15.40 -9.13 3.55
N LEU A 365 14.55 -8.39 2.84
CA LEU A 365 13.18 -8.14 3.28
C LEU A 365 12.36 -9.44 3.34
N ALA A 366 12.50 -10.33 2.35
CA ALA A 366 11.88 -11.65 2.37
C ALA A 366 12.43 -12.54 3.50
N GLU A 367 13.73 -12.47 3.79
CA GLU A 367 14.34 -13.19 4.91
C GLU A 367 13.77 -12.70 6.26
N VAL A 368 13.66 -11.38 6.45
CA VAL A 368 13.04 -10.77 7.64
C VAL A 368 11.54 -11.11 7.70
N ALA A 369 10.85 -11.11 6.57
CA ALA A 369 9.45 -11.50 6.46
C ALA A 369 9.24 -12.94 6.93
N ALA A 370 10.06 -13.88 6.46
CA ALA A 370 10.01 -15.28 6.85
C ALA A 370 10.50 -15.54 8.28
N GLY A 371 11.10 -14.55 8.94
CA GLY A 371 11.72 -14.65 10.26
C GLY A 371 10.78 -15.28 11.30
N ALA A 372 11.25 -16.39 11.89
CA ALA A 372 10.49 -17.21 12.85
C ALA A 372 9.07 -17.57 12.34
N GLY A 373 8.98 -18.04 11.09
CA GLY A 373 7.72 -18.46 10.47
C GLY A 373 6.74 -17.30 10.26
N GLY A 374 7.24 -16.14 9.84
CA GLY A 374 6.41 -14.95 9.61
C GLY A 374 6.05 -14.18 10.88
N ARG A 375 6.40 -14.67 12.07
CA ARG A 375 5.99 -14.03 13.32
C ARG A 375 6.74 -12.75 13.60
N LEU A 376 7.99 -12.62 13.14
CA LEU A 376 8.77 -11.42 13.37
C LEU A 376 8.18 -10.21 12.63
N ALA A 377 7.86 -10.36 11.35
CA ALA A 377 7.23 -9.30 10.55
C ALA A 377 5.88 -8.85 11.09
N ARG A 378 5.20 -9.70 11.87
CA ARG A 378 3.91 -9.40 12.50
C ARG A 378 4.02 -8.85 13.91
N GLU A 379 5.21 -8.89 14.52
CA GLU A 379 5.43 -8.38 15.87
C GLU A 379 5.36 -6.85 15.86
N PRO A 380 4.32 -6.23 16.47
CA PRO A 380 4.11 -4.78 16.35
C PRO A 380 5.25 -3.96 16.95
N ARG A 381 5.89 -4.44 18.03
CA ARG A 381 7.03 -3.75 18.65
C ARG A 381 8.22 -3.71 17.71
N PHE A 382 8.54 -4.85 17.11
CA PHE A 382 9.60 -4.96 16.11
C PHE A 382 9.31 -4.06 14.89
N ARG A 383 8.10 -4.13 14.32
CA ARG A 383 7.70 -3.29 13.18
C ARG A 383 7.79 -1.80 13.49
N SER A 384 7.30 -1.39 14.66
CA SER A 384 7.35 0.01 15.10
C SER A 384 8.79 0.49 15.29
N TRP A 385 9.62 -0.32 15.96
CA TRP A 385 11.03 -0.01 16.15
C TRP A 385 11.77 0.06 14.81
N LEU A 386 11.57 -0.92 13.92
CA LEU A 386 12.26 -0.99 12.63
C LEU A 386 11.95 0.22 11.74
N LYS A 387 10.69 0.65 11.68
CA LYS A 387 10.30 1.90 11.01
C LYS A 387 11.04 3.11 11.58
N ALA A 388 11.08 3.24 12.91
CA ALA A 388 11.79 4.33 13.56
C ALA A 388 13.29 4.31 13.24
N GLU A 389 13.93 3.14 13.23
CA GLU A 389 15.33 3.00 12.83
C GLU A 389 15.57 3.43 11.37
N TRP A 390 14.71 2.98 10.44
CA TRP A 390 14.81 3.37 9.03
C TRP A 390 14.61 4.87 8.82
N THR A 391 13.62 5.47 9.47
CA THR A 391 13.38 6.91 9.41
C THR A 391 14.57 7.69 9.99
N GLN A 392 15.10 7.31 11.15
CA GLN A 392 16.23 8.00 11.76
C GLN A 392 17.49 7.88 10.91
N TRP A 393 17.76 6.68 10.38
CA TRP A 393 18.86 6.45 9.46
C TRP A 393 18.74 7.34 8.21
N ALA A 394 17.56 7.39 7.59
CA ALA A 394 17.31 8.18 6.38
C ALA A 394 17.51 9.68 6.65
N ARG A 395 16.90 10.22 7.73
CA ARG A 395 17.04 11.62 8.13
C ARG A 395 18.50 12.00 8.37
N GLN A 396 19.25 11.19 9.11
CA GLN A 396 20.67 11.45 9.38
C GLN A 396 21.47 11.48 8.08
N ARG A 397 21.22 10.50 7.20
CA ARG A 397 21.89 10.39 5.92
C ARG A 397 21.60 11.57 5.01
N TYR A 398 20.34 11.92 4.81
CA TYR A 398 19.92 13.04 3.96
C TYR A 398 20.49 14.37 4.45
N ARG A 399 20.45 14.64 5.77
CA ARG A 399 21.08 15.84 6.34
C ARG A 399 22.61 15.85 6.13
N TRP A 400 23.26 14.70 6.23
CA TRP A 400 24.69 14.59 5.99
C TRP A 400 25.03 14.85 4.52
N VAL A 401 24.31 14.24 3.58
CA VAL A 401 24.48 14.49 2.14
C VAL A 401 24.22 15.95 1.80
N ALA A 402 23.15 16.55 2.33
CA ALA A 402 22.83 17.96 2.11
C ALA A 402 23.99 18.88 2.54
N ARG A 403 24.57 18.63 3.72
CA ARG A 403 25.73 19.40 4.24
C ARG A 403 26.97 19.24 3.36
N LEU A 404 27.29 18.01 2.96
CA LEU A 404 28.45 17.74 2.10
C LEU A 404 28.29 18.40 0.73
N ALA A 405 27.13 18.23 0.09
CA ALA A 405 26.83 18.84 -1.20
C ALA A 405 26.92 20.37 -1.13
N ALA A 406 26.41 21.00 -0.06
CA ALA A 406 26.50 22.43 0.15
C ALA A 406 27.95 22.92 0.38
N SER A 407 28.80 22.10 0.97
CA SER A 407 30.22 22.42 1.21
C SER A 407 31.12 22.24 -0.01
N GLY A 408 30.66 21.52 -1.05
CA GLY A 408 31.48 21.16 -2.22
C GLY A 408 32.59 20.14 -1.92
N VAL A 409 32.67 19.63 -0.68
CA VAL A 409 33.69 18.67 -0.26
C VAL A 409 33.19 17.25 -0.52
N ALA A 410 33.92 16.51 -1.36
CA ALA A 410 33.70 15.07 -1.50
C ALA A 410 34.08 14.36 -0.18
N PRO A 411 33.23 13.46 0.32
CA PRO A 411 33.54 12.73 1.55
C PRO A 411 34.75 11.82 1.34
N VAL A 412 35.71 11.90 2.27
CA VAL A 412 36.70 10.84 2.42
C VAL A 412 35.97 9.64 3.04
N PHE A 413 36.01 8.50 2.35
CA PHE A 413 35.38 7.27 2.80
C PHE A 413 36.40 6.33 3.44
N PRO A 414 36.11 5.74 4.62
CA PRO A 414 34.94 5.96 5.48
C PRO A 414 34.98 7.30 6.24
N PRO A 415 33.84 7.83 6.73
CA PRO A 415 33.85 9.01 7.57
C PRO A 415 34.78 8.79 8.78
N PRO A 416 35.57 9.80 9.20
CA PRO A 416 36.37 9.69 10.41
C PRO A 416 35.44 9.41 11.61
N PRO A 417 35.89 8.61 12.61
CA PRO A 417 35.12 8.42 13.82
C PRO A 417 34.76 9.78 14.44
N PRO A 418 33.60 9.92 15.10
CA PRO A 418 33.29 11.15 15.83
C PRO A 418 34.44 11.44 16.82
N PRO A 419 34.82 12.72 17.02
CA PRO A 419 35.88 13.04 17.96
C PRO A 419 35.52 12.48 19.33
N SER A 420 36.46 11.76 19.93
CA SER A 420 36.41 11.35 21.32
C SER A 420 36.16 12.59 22.15
N SER A 421 35.09 12.61 22.95
CA SER A 421 34.84 13.66 23.92
C SER A 421 35.76 13.49 25.13
N ASP A 422 37.07 13.45 24.86
CA ASP A 422 38.18 13.50 25.80
C ASP A 422 39.30 14.31 25.14
N SER A 423 39.15 15.63 25.15
CA SER A 423 40.22 16.65 25.02
C SER A 423 39.69 18.01 25.43
#